data_AF-A3IM82-F1
#
_entry.id   AF-A3IM82-F1
#
_cell.length_a   1.000
_cell.length_b   1.000
_cell.length_c   1.000
_cell.angle_alpha   90.00
_cell.angle_beta   90.00
_cell.angle_gamma   90.00
#
_symmetry.space_group_name_H-M   'P 1'
#
loop_
_entity.id
_entity.type
_entity.pdbx_description
1 polymer ?
#
loop_
_entity_poly.entity_id
_entity_poly.type
_entity_poly.pdbx_seq_one_letter_code
_entity_poly.pdbx_strand_id
1 'polypeptide(L)' 'MKSQINLWRFKHIGIAIWTYLNQPLFDAQKPMIWETKRFWYLYKIQLLENCFQKDGTSQTHYTQ' A
#
# COMPACT_ATOMS: atom_id res chain seq x y z
N MET A 1 6.12 -22.66 0.50
CA MET A 1 6.41 -21.32 -0.06
C MET A 1 5.24 -20.73 -0.88
N LYS A 2 4.66 -21.43 -1.86
CA LYS A 2 3.52 -20.92 -2.68
C LYS A 2 2.30 -20.47 -1.86
N SER A 3 1.96 -21.18 -0.78
CA SER A 3 0.82 -20.83 0.09
C SER A 3 0.99 -19.47 0.78
N GLN A 4 2.20 -19.16 1.27
CA GLN A 4 2.52 -17.88 1.94
C GLN A 4 2.41 -16.69 0.97
N ILE A 5 2.84 -16.87 -0.28
CA ILE A 5 2.75 -15.84 -1.33
C ILE A 5 1.28 -15.55 -1.66
N ASN A 6 0.44 -16.57 -1.74
CA ASN A 6 -0.99 -16.40 -2.03
C ASN A 6 -1.69 -15.65 -0.90
N LEU A 7 -1.42 -16.02 0.36
CA LEU A 7 -1.99 -15.34 1.53
C LEU A 7 -1.60 -13.86 1.58
N TRP A 8 -0.34 -13.55 1.30
CA TRP A 8 0.16 -12.18 1.23
C TRP A 8 -0.58 -11.37 0.16
N ARG A 9 -0.79 -11.93 -1.03
CA ARG A 9 -1.54 -11.27 -2.10
C ARG A 9 -2.99 -11.02 -1.72
N PHE A 10 -3.68 -12.00 -1.13
CA PHE A 10 -5.07 -11.80 -0.67
C PHE A 10 -5.18 -10.72 0.39
N LYS A 11 -4.25 -10.70 1.36
CA LYS A 11 -4.21 -9.66 2.39
C LYS A 11 -4.07 -8.26 1.77
N HIS A 12 -3.15 -8.09 0.83
CA HIS A 12 -2.93 -6.79 0.17
C HIS A 12 -4.10 -6.36 -0.71
N ILE A 13 -4.77 -7.30 -1.38
CA ILE A 13 -5.99 -7.00 -2.13
C ILE A 13 -7.10 -6.55 -1.18
N GLY A 14 -7.30 -7.24 -0.05
CA GLY A 14 -8.28 -6.84 0.95
C GLY A 14 -8.02 -5.44 1.52
N ILE A 15 -6.76 -5.13 1.84
CA ILE A 15 -6.35 -3.80 2.31
C ILE A 15 -6.56 -2.74 1.22
N ALA A 16 -6.24 -3.04 -0.03
CA ALA A 16 -6.45 -2.11 -1.15
C ALA A 16 -7.93 -1.77 -1.34
N ILE A 17 -8.80 -2.79 -1.30
CA ILE A 17 -10.25 -2.63 -1.39
C ILE A 17 -10.78 -1.80 -0.22
N TRP A 18 -10.35 -2.11 1.01
CA TRP A 18 -10.72 -1.33 2.19
C TRP A 18 -10.30 0.13 2.07
N THR A 19 -9.07 0.38 1.61
CA THR A 19 -8.53 1.73 1.43
C THR A 19 -9.27 2.51 0.36
N TYR A 20 -9.71 1.85 -0.71
CA TYR A 20 -10.53 2.46 -1.76
C TYR A 20 -11.93 2.84 -1.26
N LEU A 21 -12.60 1.93 -0.55
CA LEU A 21 -13.94 2.16 -0.05
C LEU A 21 -13.97 3.20 1.09
N ASN A 22 -12.88 3.29 1.86
CA ASN A 22 -12.76 4.20 2.99
C ASN A 22 -11.97 5.48 2.65
N GLN A 23 -11.99 5.91 1.37
CA GLN A 23 -11.40 7.18 0.96
C GLN A 23 -12.12 8.36 1.63
N PRO A 24 -11.38 9.41 2.04
CA PRO A 24 -12.00 10.60 2.61
C PRO A 24 -12.78 11.36 1.53
N LEU A 25 -14.06 11.62 1.79
CA LEU A 25 -14.95 12.28 0.82
C LEU A 25 -14.74 13.80 0.72
N PHE A 26 -14.26 14.42 1.79
CA PHE A 26 -14.20 15.89 1.94
C PHE A 26 -12.83 16.43 2.37
N ASP A 27 -11.76 15.67 2.16
CA ASP A 27 -10.41 16.12 2.48
C ASP A 27 -9.82 16.93 1.31
N ALA A 28 -9.56 18.21 1.55
CA ALA A 28 -8.99 19.12 0.56
C ALA A 28 -7.54 18.76 0.19
N GLN A 29 -6.81 18.06 1.07
CA GLN A 29 -5.43 17.63 0.82
C GLN A 29 -5.38 16.26 0.12
N LYS A 30 -6.42 15.43 0.30
CA LYS A 30 -6.51 14.09 -0.28
C LYS A 30 -7.87 13.90 -0.96
N PRO A 31 -8.06 14.44 -2.17
CA PRO A 31 -9.30 14.28 -2.88
C PRO A 31 -9.59 12.81 -3.20
N MET A 32 -10.85 12.43 -3.13
CA MET A 32 -11.32 11.09 -3.47
C MET A 32 -11.00 10.75 -4.95
N ILE A 33 -10.48 9.55 -5.18
CA ILE A 33 -10.12 9.05 -6.51
C ILE A 33 -11.17 8.04 -6.96
N TRP A 34 -12.15 8.51 -7.74
CA TRP A 34 -13.23 7.67 -8.28
C TRP A 34 -12.78 6.65 -9.33
N GLU A 35 -11.74 7.00 -10.09
CA GLU A 35 -11.21 6.15 -11.15
C GLU A 35 -10.44 4.97 -10.55
N THR A 36 -11.06 3.79 -10.53
CA THR A 36 -10.49 2.58 -9.91
C THR A 36 -9.12 2.20 -10.49
N LYS A 37 -8.91 2.42 -11.80
CA LYS A 37 -7.61 2.19 -12.46
C LYS A 37 -6.53 3.13 -11.91
N ARG A 38 -6.87 4.42 -11.75
CA ARG A 38 -5.97 5.45 -11.21
C ARG A 38 -5.65 5.16 -9.75
N PHE A 39 -6.67 4.79 -8.96
CA PHE A 39 -6.46 4.37 -7.57
C PHE A 39 -5.49 3.18 -7.49
N TRP A 40 -5.70 2.12 -8.27
CA TRP A 40 -4.82 0.95 -8.26
C TRP A 40 -3.38 1.27 -8.62
N TYR A 41 -3.16 2.16 -9.58
CA TYR A 41 -1.83 2.61 -9.95
C TYR A 41 -1.14 3.34 -8.78
N LEU A 42 -1.84 4.30 -8.17
CA LEU A 42 -1.31 5.07 -7.02
C LEU A 42 -1.07 4.19 -5.79
N TYR A 43 -2.00 3.27 -5.49
CA TYR A 43 -1.85 2.33 -4.37
C TYR A 43 -0.59 1.46 -4.52
N LYS A 44 -0.26 1.01 -5.75
CA LYS A 44 0.98 0.26 -6.00
C LYS A 44 2.22 1.09 -5.77
N ILE A 45 2.22 2.36 -6.21
CA ILE A 45 3.34 3.28 -5.96
C ILE A 45 3.55 3.44 -4.45
N GLN A 46 2.48 3.74 -3.71
CA GLN A 46 2.55 3.89 -2.26
C GLN A 46 3.04 2.61 -1.56
N LEU A 47 2.65 1.43 -2.04
CA LEU A 47 3.15 0.16 -1.52
C LEU A 47 4.67 0.02 -1.71
N LEU A 48 5.17 0.39 -2.90
CA LEU A 48 6.60 0.37 -3.20
C LEU A 48 7.37 1.38 -2.34
N GLU A 49 6.84 2.60 -2.19
CA GLU A 49 7.42 3.63 -1.31
C GLU A 49 7.53 3.15 0.14
N ASN A 50 6.47 2.52 0.66
CA ASN A 50 6.46 1.96 2.00
C ASN A 50 7.48 0.83 2.17
N CYS A 51 7.65 -0.02 1.16
CA CYS A 51 8.69 -1.06 1.16
C CYS A 51 10.08 -0.43 1.15
N PHE A 52 10.30 0.55 0.27
CA PHE A 52 11.56 1.26 0.16
C PHE A 52 11.96 1.97 1.47
N GLN A 53 11.01 2.60 2.16
CA GLN A 53 11.26 3.21 3.47
C GLN A 53 11.58 2.17 4.56
N LYS A 54 10.96 0.99 4.53
CA LYS A 54 11.24 -0.09 5.49
C LYS A 54 12.65 -0.66 5.33
N ASP A 55 13.13 -0.81 4.10
CA ASP A 55 14.49 -1.30 3.84
C ASP A 55 15.57 -0.30 4.29
N GLY A 56 15.26 1.00 4.35
CA GLY A 56 16.14 2.00 4.96
C GLY A 56 16.36 1.80 6.47
N THR A 57 15.37 1.26 7.18
CA THR A 57 15.44 1.05 8.64
C THR A 57 16.10 -0.28 9.06
N SER A 58 16.26 -1.24 8.15
CA SER A 58 16.90 -2.52 8.45
C SER A 58 18.44 -2.43 8.39
N GLN A 59 19.01 -1.42 7.72
CA GLN A 59 20.45 -1.18 7.65
C GLN A 59 21.04 -0.61 8.96
N THR A 60 20.23 0.03 9.80
CA THR A 60 20.68 0.54 11.11
C THR A 60 20.81 -0.52 12.21
N HIS A 61 20.39 -1.76 11.96
CA HIS A 61 20.48 -2.85 12.95
C HIS A 61 21.84 -3.60 12.92
N TYR A 62 22.73 -3.29 11.97
CA TYR A 62 24.05 -3.95 11.82
C TYR A 62 25.24 -3.03 12.14
N THR A 63 25.00 -1.82 12.64
CA THR A 63 26.03 -0.83 13.00
C THR A 63 25.96 -0.38 14.46
N GLN A 64 25.65 -1.31 15.37
CA GLN A 64 25.87 -1.14 16.82
C GLN A 64 26.70 -2.28 17.37
#